data_AF-A0A4Q4DS29-F1
#
_entry.id   AF-A0A4Q4DS29-F1
#
_cell.length_a   1.000
_cell.length_b   1.000
_cell.length_c   1.000
_cell.angle_alpha   90.00
_cell.angle_beta   90.00
_cell.angle_gamma   90.00
#
_symmetry.space_group_name_H-M   'P 1'
#
loop_
_entity.id
_entity.type
_entity.pdbx_description
1 polymer ?
#
loop_
_entity_poly.entity_id
_entity_poly.type
_entity_poly.pdbx_seq_one_letter_code
_entity_poly.pdbx_strand_id
1 'polypeptide(L)'
;MRRFLRQARRASRARQAPQASRARQVRRVRRAVRAGIVWITSAPGTYLWLAALFVTTVALHRMSPGFEEDFLRRRSTNIHELSTDPVRVLIASAFYIDGGTWAPYAVLYTVFHAPAEHWLGTARWLAVVALAHVGATLISEGVLSWAIRHGHAPQSAVNTLDIGVSYALAGVIAVLTYRVPKPWHLPYLGAILIFFGTPLIAERSFTDLGHFAAVLIGLACYPLTRVRGRRRNLDRRTDNGVRTPS
;
A
#
# COMPACT_ATOMS: atom_id res chain seq x y z
N MET A 1 17.38 32.88 58.68
CA MET A 1 16.17 32.18 58.16
C MET A 1 16.02 32.18 56.63
N ARG A 2 15.89 33.35 55.95
CA ARG A 2 15.51 33.40 54.51
C ARG A 2 16.52 32.79 53.51
N ARG A 3 17.82 32.87 53.79
CA ARG A 3 18.87 32.26 52.93
C ARG A 3 18.83 30.73 52.97
N PHE A 4 18.61 30.15 54.15
CA PHE A 4 18.52 28.70 54.35
C PHE A 4 17.31 28.09 53.60
N LEU A 5 16.14 28.74 53.69
CA LEU A 5 14.94 28.32 52.93
C LEU A 5 15.12 28.40 51.41
N ARG A 6 15.90 29.37 50.91
CA ARG A 6 16.22 29.47 49.47
C ARG A 6 17.17 28.36 49.03
N GLN A 7 18.13 27.99 49.86
CA GLN A 7 19.10 26.93 49.54
C GLN A 7 18.45 25.54 49.57
N ALA A 8 17.58 25.27 50.56
CA ALA A 8 16.79 24.04 50.62
C ALA A 8 15.86 23.88 49.40
N ARG A 9 15.19 24.96 48.96
CA ARG A 9 14.38 24.96 47.73
C ARG A 9 15.21 24.73 46.46
N ARG A 10 16.42 25.27 46.38
CA ARG A 10 17.34 25.03 45.24
C ARG A 10 17.82 23.57 45.20
N ALA A 11 18.21 22.99 46.32
CA ALA A 11 18.62 21.59 46.40
C ALA A 11 17.46 20.63 46.06
N SER A 12 16.26 20.91 46.54
CA SER A 12 15.05 20.15 46.17
C SER A 12 14.72 20.25 44.67
N ARG A 13 14.83 21.44 44.08
CA ARG A 13 14.63 21.63 42.63
C ARG A 13 15.69 20.93 41.79
N ALA A 14 16.96 20.94 42.24
CA ALA A 14 18.05 20.25 41.56
C ALA A 14 17.87 18.72 41.56
N ARG A 15 17.32 18.14 42.63
CA ARG A 15 16.96 16.70 42.69
C ARG A 15 15.71 16.35 41.87
N GLN A 16 14.75 17.26 41.77
CA GLN A 16 13.50 17.04 41.02
C GLN A 16 13.66 17.21 39.50
N ALA A 17 14.64 17.99 39.02
CA ALA A 17 14.83 18.24 37.60
C ALA A 17 15.17 16.97 36.76
N PRO A 18 16.08 16.06 37.19
CA PRO A 18 16.32 14.79 36.50
C PRO A 18 15.14 13.81 36.54
N GLN A 19 14.36 13.82 37.63
CA GLN A 19 13.16 12.99 37.74
C GLN A 19 12.05 13.51 36.81
N ALA A 20 11.89 14.83 36.71
CA ALA A 20 10.94 15.46 35.80
C ALA A 20 11.32 15.27 34.32
N SER A 21 12.62 15.29 33.97
CA SER A 21 13.08 15.01 32.61
C SER A 21 12.85 13.55 32.22
N ARG A 22 13.18 12.59 33.11
CA ARG A 22 12.91 11.16 32.92
C ARG A 22 11.41 10.88 32.78
N ALA A 23 10.57 11.48 33.62
CA ALA A 23 9.11 11.35 33.50
C ALA A 23 8.57 11.92 32.18
N ARG A 24 9.10 13.06 31.71
CA ARG A 24 8.76 13.62 30.38
C ARG A 24 9.20 12.68 29.24
N GLN A 25 10.40 12.10 29.32
CA GLN A 25 10.90 11.15 28.33
C GLN A 25 10.03 9.89 28.28
N VAL A 26 9.71 9.28 29.43
CA VAL A 26 8.80 8.12 29.50
C VAL A 26 7.43 8.45 28.92
N ARG A 27 6.85 9.63 29.22
CA ARG A 27 5.58 10.06 28.63
C ARG A 27 5.66 10.25 27.12
N ARG A 28 6.78 10.77 26.59
CA ARG A 28 7.01 10.90 25.14
C ARG A 28 7.09 9.54 24.47
N VAL A 29 7.86 8.61 25.02
CA VAL A 29 7.97 7.23 24.49
C VAL A 29 6.60 6.54 24.50
N ARG A 30 5.86 6.59 25.61
CA ARG A 30 4.51 5.99 25.68
C ARG A 30 3.54 6.60 24.67
N ARG A 31 3.62 7.91 24.42
CA ARG A 31 2.82 8.58 23.39
C ARG A 31 3.21 8.13 21.98
N ALA A 32 4.51 8.03 21.69
CA ALA A 32 5.00 7.56 20.40
C ALA A 32 4.60 6.11 20.13
N VAL A 33 4.75 5.22 21.12
CA VAL A 33 4.31 3.82 21.03
C VAL A 33 2.79 3.75 20.80
N ARG A 34 2.00 4.50 21.56
CA ARG A 34 0.54 4.52 21.38
C ARG A 34 0.16 5.05 19.99
N ALA A 35 0.84 6.08 19.50
CA ALA A 35 0.60 6.60 18.16
C ALA A 35 0.95 5.57 17.08
N GLY A 36 2.05 4.83 17.24
CA GLY A 36 2.43 3.73 16.36
C GLY A 36 1.41 2.59 16.36
N ILE A 37 0.93 2.17 17.53
CA ILE A 37 -0.11 1.13 17.65
C ILE A 37 -1.40 1.59 16.95
N VAL A 38 -1.84 2.83 17.21
CA VAL A 38 -3.04 3.38 16.56
C VAL A 38 -2.86 3.42 15.05
N TRP A 39 -1.72 3.90 14.56
CA TRP A 39 -1.39 3.94 13.13
C TRP A 39 -1.49 2.56 12.46
N ILE A 40 -0.93 1.54 13.11
CA ILE A 40 -0.95 0.16 12.62
C ILE A 40 -2.38 -0.39 12.63
N THR A 41 -3.05 -0.29 13.77
CA THR A 41 -4.41 -0.83 13.95
C THR A 41 -5.48 -0.10 13.12
N SER A 42 -5.21 1.12 12.65
CA SER A 42 -6.14 1.87 11.79
C SER A 42 -5.96 1.61 10.28
N ALA A 43 -4.96 0.81 9.86
CA ALA A 43 -4.81 0.31 8.49
C ALA A 43 -4.76 -1.23 8.47
N PRO A 44 -5.81 -1.91 8.94
CA PRO A 44 -5.79 -3.36 9.12
C PRO A 44 -5.52 -4.12 7.82
N GLY A 45 -6.05 -3.67 6.68
CA GLY A 45 -5.86 -4.34 5.40
C GLY A 45 -4.38 -4.36 4.99
N THR A 46 -3.71 -3.22 5.10
CA THR A 46 -2.29 -3.06 4.77
C THR A 46 -1.42 -3.97 5.62
N TYR A 47 -1.60 -3.97 6.95
CA TYR A 47 -0.72 -4.74 7.84
C TYR A 47 -1.06 -6.23 7.90
N LEU A 48 -2.32 -6.63 7.70
CA LEU A 48 -2.67 -8.03 7.51
C LEU A 48 -2.06 -8.57 6.23
N TRP A 49 -2.08 -7.78 5.16
CA TRP A 49 -1.44 -8.18 3.91
C TRP A 49 0.08 -8.28 4.06
N LEU A 50 0.73 -7.30 4.67
CA LEU A 50 2.16 -7.37 5.00
C LEU A 50 2.50 -8.58 5.86
N ALA A 51 1.66 -8.94 6.83
CA ALA A 51 1.86 -10.13 7.65
C ALA A 51 1.75 -11.42 6.82
N ALA A 52 0.78 -11.50 5.91
CA ALA A 52 0.67 -12.62 4.97
C ALA A 52 1.92 -12.73 4.09
N LEU A 53 2.39 -11.61 3.52
CA LEU A 53 3.64 -11.56 2.74
C LEU A 53 4.85 -11.97 3.58
N PHE A 54 4.92 -11.57 4.85
CA PHE A 54 6.01 -11.99 5.73
C PHE A 54 6.02 -13.50 5.92
N VAL A 55 4.86 -14.09 6.23
CA VAL A 55 4.72 -15.53 6.45
C VAL A 55 5.08 -16.32 5.20
N THR A 56 4.60 -15.89 4.03
CA THR A 56 4.94 -16.56 2.76
C THR A 56 6.41 -16.39 2.41
N THR A 57 7.00 -15.20 2.60
CA THR A 57 8.45 -14.99 2.43
C THR A 57 9.27 -15.91 3.34
N VAL A 58 8.92 -16.01 4.63
CA VAL A 58 9.61 -16.91 5.57
C VAL A 58 9.48 -18.36 5.12
N ALA A 59 8.30 -18.78 4.64
CA ALA A 59 8.09 -20.13 4.13
C ALA A 59 8.95 -20.41 2.89
N LEU A 60 9.06 -19.46 1.95
CA LEU A 60 9.91 -19.59 0.76
C LEU A 60 11.39 -19.74 1.14
N HIS A 61 11.88 -18.98 2.11
CA HIS A 61 13.27 -19.10 2.59
C HIS A 61 13.61 -20.46 3.23
N ARG A 62 12.61 -21.29 3.53
CA ARG A 62 12.81 -22.66 4.02
C ARG A 62 12.89 -23.68 2.87
N MET A 63 12.63 -23.26 1.63
CA MET A 63 12.68 -24.11 0.45
C MET A 63 14.08 -24.11 -0.17
N SER A 64 14.40 -25.13 -0.97
CA SER A 64 15.60 -25.08 -1.81
C SER A 64 15.39 -24.09 -2.96
N PRO A 65 16.45 -23.40 -3.46
CA PRO A 65 16.29 -22.36 -4.49
C PRO A 65 15.56 -22.82 -5.75
N GLY A 66 15.84 -24.05 -6.23
CA GLY A 66 15.15 -24.61 -7.39
C GLY A 66 13.67 -24.94 -7.13
N PHE A 67 13.33 -25.32 -5.90
CA PHE A 67 11.93 -25.54 -5.53
C PHE A 67 11.19 -24.22 -5.33
N GLU A 68 11.85 -23.19 -4.83
CA GLU A 68 11.30 -21.83 -4.70
C GLU A 68 10.89 -21.27 -6.07
N GLU A 69 11.79 -21.35 -7.06
CA GLU A 69 11.50 -20.85 -8.41
C GLU A 69 10.33 -21.60 -9.07
N ASP A 70 10.32 -22.93 -8.98
CA ASP A 70 9.22 -23.75 -9.49
C ASP A 70 7.90 -23.52 -8.75
N PHE A 71 7.96 -23.26 -7.45
CA PHE A 71 6.80 -22.98 -6.61
C PHE A 71 6.21 -21.60 -6.94
N LEU A 72 7.05 -20.58 -7.05
CA LEU A 72 6.66 -19.23 -7.45
C LEU A 72 6.10 -19.21 -8.87
N ARG A 73 6.72 -19.95 -9.80
CA ARG A 73 6.23 -20.11 -11.18
C ARG A 73 4.81 -20.68 -11.23
N ARG A 74 4.46 -21.66 -10.38
CA ARG A 74 3.08 -22.21 -10.31
C ARG A 74 2.06 -21.29 -9.62
N ARG A 75 2.52 -20.23 -8.96
CA ARG A 75 1.68 -19.25 -8.25
C ARG A 75 1.71 -17.87 -8.89
N SER A 76 2.50 -17.69 -9.95
CA SER A 76 2.53 -16.47 -10.74
C SER A 76 1.32 -16.39 -11.65
N THR A 77 1.00 -15.18 -12.09
CA THR A 77 -0.09 -14.93 -13.04
C THR A 77 0.37 -15.16 -14.49
N ASN A 78 1.26 -16.11 -14.73
CA ASN A 78 1.74 -16.42 -16.07
C ASN A 78 0.59 -16.96 -16.96
N ILE A 79 0.72 -16.79 -18.28
CA ILE A 79 -0.30 -17.19 -19.27
C ILE A 79 -0.82 -18.62 -19.06
N HIS A 80 0.05 -19.60 -18.77
CA HIS A 80 -0.37 -21.00 -18.60
C HIS A 80 -1.31 -21.18 -17.41
N GLU A 81 -0.92 -20.63 -16.26
CA GLU A 81 -1.69 -20.70 -15.01
C GLU A 81 -2.97 -19.85 -15.10
N LEU A 82 -2.89 -18.65 -15.71
CA LEU A 82 -4.03 -17.75 -15.91
C LEU A 82 -5.08 -18.35 -16.84
N SER A 83 -4.66 -19.15 -17.83
CA SER A 83 -5.58 -19.83 -18.75
C SER A 83 -6.23 -21.08 -18.12
N THR A 84 -5.64 -21.64 -17.07
CA THR A 84 -6.10 -22.88 -16.44
C THR A 84 -6.97 -22.62 -15.22
N ASP A 85 -6.55 -21.74 -14.31
CA ASP A 85 -7.28 -21.39 -13.09
C ASP A 85 -7.06 -19.91 -12.72
N PRO A 86 -7.69 -18.97 -13.47
CA PRO A 86 -7.41 -17.54 -13.38
C PRO A 86 -7.67 -16.96 -11.99
N VAL A 87 -8.76 -17.39 -11.33
CA VAL A 87 -9.15 -16.85 -10.02
C VAL A 87 -8.14 -17.27 -8.96
N ARG A 88 -7.73 -18.54 -8.94
CA ARG A 88 -6.73 -19.04 -7.98
C ARG A 88 -5.41 -18.30 -8.12
N VAL A 89 -4.94 -18.08 -9.35
CA VAL A 89 -3.58 -17.56 -9.58
C VAL A 89 -3.51 -16.05 -9.35
N LEU A 90 -4.58 -15.31 -9.66
CA LEU A 90 -4.70 -13.89 -9.27
C LEU A 90 -4.68 -13.77 -7.74
N ILE A 91 -5.46 -14.58 -7.03
CA ILE A 91 -5.44 -14.55 -5.56
C ILE A 91 -4.07 -14.96 -5.03
N ALA A 92 -3.50 -16.05 -5.52
CA ALA A 92 -2.24 -16.58 -5.02
C ALA A 92 -1.07 -15.61 -5.25
N SER A 93 -0.94 -15.04 -6.45
CA SER A 93 0.13 -14.11 -6.79
C SER A 93 0.11 -12.84 -5.94
N ALA A 94 -1.04 -12.45 -5.41
CA ALA A 94 -1.15 -11.34 -4.45
C ALA A 94 -0.49 -11.63 -3.10
N PHE A 95 -0.08 -12.86 -2.79
CA PHE A 95 0.50 -13.23 -1.48
C PHE A 95 1.97 -13.65 -1.52
N TYR A 96 2.67 -13.51 -2.65
CA TYR A 96 4.09 -13.84 -2.77
C TYR A 96 4.91 -12.63 -3.18
N ILE A 97 6.20 -12.62 -2.85
CA ILE A 97 7.16 -11.57 -3.24
C ILE A 97 8.26 -12.25 -4.05
N ASP A 98 8.53 -11.72 -5.23
CA ASP A 98 9.66 -12.16 -6.03
C ASP A 98 10.98 -11.72 -5.39
N GLY A 99 12.00 -12.58 -5.39
CA GLY A 99 13.30 -12.35 -4.78
C GLY A 99 13.31 -12.33 -3.24
N GLY A 100 12.20 -12.66 -2.58
CA GLY A 100 12.15 -12.97 -1.14
C GLY A 100 12.45 -11.81 -0.17
N THR A 101 12.64 -10.57 -0.62
CA THR A 101 12.98 -9.48 0.30
C THR A 101 11.73 -8.77 0.84
N TRP A 102 11.31 -9.10 2.06
CA TRP A 102 10.11 -8.51 2.68
C TRP A 102 10.28 -7.06 3.16
N ALA A 103 11.47 -6.69 3.63
CA ALA A 103 11.70 -5.40 4.28
C ALA A 103 11.42 -4.16 3.39
N PRO A 104 11.79 -4.14 2.09
CA PRO A 104 11.40 -3.05 1.19
C PRO A 104 9.88 -2.89 1.08
N TYR A 105 9.14 -3.99 0.98
CA TYR A 105 7.68 -3.96 0.93
C TYR A 105 7.07 -3.43 2.23
N ALA A 106 7.60 -3.82 3.39
CA ALA A 106 7.17 -3.28 4.67
C ALA A 106 7.28 -1.74 4.74
N VAL A 107 8.39 -1.18 4.22
CA VAL A 107 8.57 0.27 4.14
C VAL A 107 7.58 0.89 3.15
N LEU A 108 7.51 0.37 1.93
CA LEU A 108 6.66 0.92 0.87
C LEU A 108 5.17 0.86 1.24
N TYR A 109 4.71 -0.24 1.84
CA TYR A 109 3.32 -0.37 2.30
C TYR A 109 3.04 0.56 3.47
N THR A 110 3.97 0.74 4.39
CA THR A 110 3.81 1.70 5.49
C THR A 110 3.76 3.15 4.98
N VAL A 111 4.55 3.48 3.95
CA VAL A 111 4.64 4.84 3.39
C VAL A 111 3.51 5.17 2.41
N PHE A 112 3.00 4.19 1.67
CA PHE A 112 1.98 4.40 0.63
C PHE A 112 0.64 3.73 0.95
N HIS A 113 0.62 2.41 1.20
CA HIS A 113 -0.64 1.70 1.43
C HIS A 113 -1.35 2.14 2.72
N ALA A 114 -0.63 2.27 3.84
CA ALA A 114 -1.26 2.66 5.09
C ALA A 114 -1.89 4.07 5.01
N PRO A 115 -1.22 5.11 4.47
CA PRO A 115 -1.87 6.41 4.24
C PRO A 115 -3.04 6.35 3.28
N ALA A 116 -2.96 5.54 2.22
CA ALA A 116 -4.06 5.37 1.27
C ALA A 116 -5.26 4.70 1.95
N GLU A 117 -5.05 3.67 2.77
CA GLU A 117 -6.09 2.99 3.53
C GLU A 117 -6.70 3.90 4.59
N HIS A 118 -5.88 4.65 5.35
CA HIS A 118 -6.37 5.63 6.32
C HIS A 118 -7.25 6.69 5.66
N TRP A 119 -6.92 7.09 4.43
CA TRP A 119 -7.64 8.11 3.70
C TRP A 119 -8.92 7.59 3.01
N LEU A 120 -8.84 6.46 2.31
CA LEU A 120 -9.93 5.91 1.51
C LEU A 120 -10.90 5.04 2.34
N GLY A 121 -10.40 4.47 3.44
CA GLY A 121 -10.97 3.34 4.15
C GLY A 121 -10.61 2.00 3.49
N THR A 122 -10.55 0.93 4.28
CA THR A 122 -10.13 -0.42 3.86
C THR A 122 -10.87 -0.92 2.61
N ALA A 123 -12.20 -0.77 2.53
CA ALA A 123 -12.96 -1.28 1.39
C ALA A 123 -12.57 -0.62 0.05
N ARG A 124 -12.37 0.70 0.05
CA ARG A 124 -12.02 1.44 -1.17
C ARG A 124 -10.56 1.26 -1.53
N TRP A 125 -9.68 1.23 -0.54
CA TRP A 125 -8.28 0.86 -0.74
C TRP A 125 -8.17 -0.53 -1.35
N LEU A 126 -8.92 -1.52 -0.84
CA LEU A 126 -8.93 -2.87 -1.37
C LEU A 126 -9.47 -2.93 -2.81
N ALA A 127 -10.47 -2.12 -3.14
CA ALA A 127 -10.95 -2.00 -4.51
C ALA A 127 -9.87 -1.46 -5.47
N VAL A 128 -9.10 -0.43 -5.06
CA VAL A 128 -7.95 0.07 -5.86
C VAL A 128 -6.90 -1.03 -6.03
N VAL A 129 -6.53 -1.70 -4.93
CA VAL A 129 -5.59 -2.83 -4.95
C VAL A 129 -6.03 -3.90 -5.94
N ALA A 130 -7.28 -4.35 -5.84
CA ALA A 130 -7.82 -5.40 -6.69
C ALA A 130 -7.89 -4.98 -8.17
N LEU A 131 -8.36 -3.77 -8.45
CA LEU A 131 -8.45 -3.25 -9.82
C LEU A 131 -7.05 -3.10 -10.45
N ALA A 132 -6.10 -2.53 -9.73
CA ALA A 132 -4.74 -2.35 -10.21
C ALA A 132 -4.05 -3.70 -10.41
N HIS A 133 -4.14 -4.61 -9.45
CA HIS A 133 -3.59 -5.95 -9.53
C HIS A 133 -4.15 -6.73 -10.73
N VAL A 134 -5.46 -6.97 -10.75
CA VAL A 134 -6.10 -7.81 -11.76
C VAL A 134 -6.03 -7.14 -13.13
N GLY A 135 -6.32 -5.84 -13.22
CA GLY A 135 -6.33 -5.13 -14.49
C GLY A 135 -4.94 -5.06 -15.14
N ALA A 136 -3.89 -4.79 -14.36
CA ALA A 136 -2.53 -4.77 -14.87
C ALA A 136 -2.10 -6.15 -15.38
N THR A 137 -2.34 -7.20 -14.60
CA THR A 137 -2.05 -8.59 -14.99
C THR A 137 -2.77 -8.97 -16.30
N LEU A 138 -4.06 -8.66 -16.42
CA LEU A 138 -4.81 -9.00 -17.63
C LEU A 138 -4.28 -8.25 -18.86
N ILE A 139 -3.83 -6.99 -18.68
CA ILE A 139 -3.26 -6.20 -19.76
C ILE A 139 -1.86 -6.72 -20.15
N SER A 140 -0.96 -6.93 -19.19
CA SER A 140 0.40 -7.39 -19.46
C SER A 140 0.40 -8.77 -20.12
N GLU A 141 -0.29 -9.74 -19.53
CA GLU A 141 -0.36 -11.11 -20.00
C GLU A 141 -1.18 -11.23 -21.30
N GLY A 142 -2.21 -10.40 -21.46
CA GLY A 142 -2.99 -10.32 -22.70
C GLY A 142 -2.14 -9.85 -23.88
N VAL A 143 -1.32 -8.83 -23.67
CA VAL A 143 -0.39 -8.30 -24.70
C VAL A 143 0.75 -9.28 -24.96
N LEU A 144 1.29 -9.94 -23.94
CA LEU A 144 2.26 -11.03 -24.11
C LEU A 144 1.68 -12.18 -24.93
N SER A 145 0.46 -12.63 -24.61
CA SER A 145 -0.24 -13.68 -25.33
C SER A 145 -0.49 -13.31 -26.80
N TRP A 146 -0.85 -12.06 -27.07
CA TRP A 146 -0.96 -11.55 -28.43
C TRP A 146 0.39 -11.57 -29.15
N ALA A 147 1.45 -11.09 -28.52
CA ALA A 147 2.80 -11.04 -29.11
C ALA A 147 3.32 -12.44 -29.47
N ILE A 148 3.10 -13.43 -28.59
CA ILE A 148 3.47 -14.83 -28.85
C ILE A 148 2.71 -15.37 -30.06
N ARG A 149 1.39 -15.18 -30.11
CA ARG A 149 0.55 -15.66 -31.22
C ARG A 149 0.93 -15.09 -32.60
N HIS A 150 1.53 -13.90 -32.63
CA HIS A 150 1.96 -13.22 -33.85
C HIS A 150 3.48 -13.34 -34.09
N GLY A 151 4.20 -14.17 -33.32
CA GLY A 151 5.63 -14.40 -33.49
C GLY A 151 6.53 -13.25 -33.05
N HIS A 152 6.01 -12.30 -32.29
CA HIS A 152 6.75 -11.16 -31.72
C HIS A 152 7.41 -11.47 -30.37
N ALA A 153 7.11 -12.62 -29.76
CA ALA A 153 7.73 -13.11 -28.53
C ALA A 153 7.91 -14.63 -28.56
N PRO A 154 8.98 -15.17 -27.94
CA PRO A 154 9.21 -16.61 -27.91
C PRO A 154 8.18 -17.33 -27.04
N GLN A 155 7.83 -18.57 -27.41
CA GLN A 155 6.89 -19.41 -26.67
C GLN A 155 7.32 -19.66 -25.21
N SER A 156 8.62 -19.60 -24.91
CA SER A 156 9.16 -19.72 -23.55
C SER A 156 8.75 -18.56 -22.63
N ALA A 157 8.32 -17.41 -23.17
CA ALA A 157 7.92 -16.25 -22.40
C ALA A 157 6.58 -16.42 -21.66
N VAL A 158 5.74 -17.41 -22.05
CA VAL A 158 4.48 -17.84 -21.38
C VAL A 158 4.64 -18.08 -19.88
N ASN A 159 5.89 -18.27 -19.47
CA ASN A 159 6.33 -18.86 -18.23
C ASN A 159 7.08 -17.83 -17.36
N THR A 160 7.16 -16.56 -17.81
CA THR A 160 7.84 -15.51 -17.06
C THR A 160 7.12 -15.24 -15.74
N LEU A 161 7.90 -15.00 -14.68
CA LEU A 161 7.36 -14.77 -13.35
C LEU A 161 6.70 -13.38 -13.29
N ASP A 162 5.38 -13.34 -13.09
CA ASP A 162 4.61 -12.12 -12.82
C ASP A 162 3.89 -12.26 -11.47
N ILE A 163 4.22 -11.35 -10.54
CA ILE A 163 3.70 -11.36 -9.18
C ILE A 163 3.02 -10.02 -8.92
N GLY A 164 1.69 -10.03 -8.91
CA GLY A 164 0.94 -8.78 -8.95
C GLY A 164 0.90 -7.97 -7.64
N VAL A 165 1.71 -8.30 -6.62
CA VAL A 165 1.95 -7.46 -5.43
C VAL A 165 2.53 -6.10 -5.83
N SER A 166 3.43 -6.08 -6.83
CA SER A 166 4.04 -4.85 -7.33
C SER A 166 3.07 -3.98 -8.14
N TYR A 167 2.13 -4.60 -8.88
CA TYR A 167 1.06 -3.87 -9.59
C TYR A 167 0.10 -3.19 -8.63
N ALA A 168 -0.34 -3.90 -7.59
CA ALA A 168 -1.16 -3.29 -6.54
C ALA A 168 -0.46 -2.10 -5.89
N LEU A 169 0.85 -2.24 -5.62
CA LEU A 169 1.67 -1.15 -5.08
C LEU A 169 1.72 0.05 -6.02
N ALA A 170 1.99 -0.16 -7.31
CA ALA A 170 2.02 0.91 -8.31
C ALA A 170 0.67 1.63 -8.42
N GLY A 171 -0.45 0.90 -8.43
CA GLY A 171 -1.79 1.48 -8.48
C GLY A 171 -2.15 2.29 -7.23
N VAL A 172 -1.74 1.83 -6.04
CA VAL A 172 -1.95 2.57 -4.78
C VAL A 172 -1.08 3.83 -4.70
N ILE A 173 0.18 3.76 -5.15
CA ILE A 173 1.03 4.95 -5.31
C ILE A 173 0.35 5.94 -6.26
N ALA A 174 -0.20 5.47 -7.38
CA ALA A 174 -0.86 6.34 -8.34
C ALA A 174 -2.12 7.02 -7.79
N VAL A 175 -3.02 6.28 -7.10
CA VAL A 175 -4.26 6.88 -6.54
C VAL A 175 -3.97 7.92 -5.45
N LEU A 176 -2.83 7.80 -4.75
CA LEU A 176 -2.41 8.78 -3.75
C LEU A 176 -2.13 10.16 -4.34
N THR A 177 -1.93 10.28 -5.67
CA THR A 177 -1.84 11.56 -6.36
C THR A 177 -2.97 12.50 -5.94
N TYR A 178 -4.19 11.99 -5.80
CA TYR A 178 -5.38 12.77 -5.42
C TYR A 178 -5.41 13.21 -3.94
N ARG A 179 -4.52 12.66 -3.11
CA ARG A 179 -4.34 13.01 -1.69
C ARG A 179 -3.19 13.98 -1.46
N VAL A 180 -2.28 14.12 -2.41
CA VAL A 180 -1.12 15.02 -2.35
C VAL A 180 -1.59 16.49 -2.41
N PRO A 181 -1.05 17.39 -1.56
CA PRO A 181 -1.41 18.82 -1.58
C PRO A 181 -1.11 19.49 -2.94
N LYS A 182 -1.92 20.49 -3.31
CA LYS A 182 -1.83 21.19 -4.61
C LYS A 182 -0.43 21.58 -5.10
N PRO A 183 0.48 22.18 -4.29
CA PRO A 183 1.82 22.54 -4.79
C PRO A 183 2.67 21.33 -5.20
N TRP A 184 2.38 20.15 -4.65
CA TRP A 184 3.12 18.91 -4.88
C TRP A 184 2.39 17.90 -5.76
N HIS A 185 1.12 18.16 -6.09
CA HIS A 185 0.28 17.25 -6.88
C HIS A 185 0.89 16.94 -8.25
N LEU A 186 1.26 17.97 -9.02
CA LEU A 186 1.84 17.80 -10.35
C LEU A 186 3.29 17.25 -10.30
N PRO A 187 4.18 17.73 -9.40
CA PRO A 187 5.48 17.08 -9.22
C PRO A 187 5.38 15.60 -8.86
N TYR A 188 4.45 15.22 -7.99
CA TYR A 188 4.21 13.82 -7.63
C TYR A 188 3.72 13.00 -8.82
N LEU A 189 2.71 13.50 -9.54
CA LEU A 189 2.18 12.85 -10.75
C LEU A 189 3.27 12.69 -11.82
N GLY A 190 4.08 13.74 -12.05
CA GLY A 190 5.21 13.68 -12.97
C GLY A 190 6.24 12.63 -12.55
N ALA A 191 6.60 12.60 -11.26
CA ALA A 191 7.55 11.64 -10.72
C ALA A 191 7.10 10.19 -10.91
N ILE A 192 5.83 9.87 -10.64
CA ILE A 192 5.31 8.50 -10.84
C ILE A 192 5.27 8.12 -12.32
N LEU A 193 4.86 9.04 -13.20
CA LEU A 193 4.78 8.76 -14.64
C LEU A 193 6.17 8.58 -15.25
N ILE A 194 7.16 9.35 -14.80
CA ILE A 194 8.56 9.19 -15.22
C ILE A 194 9.09 7.86 -14.68
N PHE A 195 8.94 7.58 -13.38
CA PHE A 195 9.49 6.38 -12.75
C PHE A 195 8.98 5.09 -13.40
N PHE A 196 7.68 4.98 -13.66
CA PHE A 196 7.09 3.78 -14.29
C PHE A 196 7.10 3.83 -15.82
N GLY A 197 7.17 5.02 -16.42
CA GLY A 197 7.22 5.18 -17.88
C GLY A 197 8.60 4.96 -18.49
N THR A 198 9.68 5.27 -17.77
CA THR A 198 11.04 5.08 -18.28
C THR A 198 11.37 3.62 -18.60
N PRO A 199 11.15 2.63 -17.70
CA PRO A 199 11.38 1.22 -18.01
C PRO A 199 10.53 0.72 -19.17
N LEU A 200 9.26 1.14 -19.25
CA LEU A 200 8.36 0.79 -20.35
C LEU A 200 8.92 1.20 -21.72
N ILE A 201 9.57 2.36 -21.80
CA ILE A 201 10.14 2.87 -23.06
C ILE A 201 11.51 2.23 -23.35
N ALA A 202 12.33 2.04 -22.32
CA ALA A 202 13.72 1.61 -22.43
C ALA A 202 13.87 0.09 -22.59
N GLU A 203 13.21 -0.68 -21.73
CA GLU A 203 13.34 -2.14 -21.63
C GLU A 203 12.21 -2.87 -22.37
N ARG A 204 11.03 -2.23 -22.46
CA ARG A 204 9.85 -2.72 -23.18
C ARG A 204 9.41 -4.12 -22.74
N SER A 205 9.61 -4.44 -21.46
CA SER A 205 9.13 -5.70 -20.91
C SER A 205 7.60 -5.65 -20.69
N PHE A 206 6.96 -6.82 -20.72
CA PHE A 206 5.53 -6.93 -20.43
C PHE A 206 5.22 -6.62 -18.96
N THR A 207 6.18 -6.87 -18.06
CA THR A 207 6.11 -6.50 -16.66
C THR A 207 6.09 -4.97 -16.49
N ASP A 208 6.89 -4.23 -17.25
CA ASP A 208 6.85 -2.75 -17.22
C ASP A 208 5.53 -2.20 -17.77
N LEU A 209 4.98 -2.86 -18.79
CA LEU A 209 3.64 -2.56 -19.29
C LEU A 209 2.59 -2.77 -18.19
N GLY A 210 2.69 -3.87 -17.44
CA GLY A 210 1.84 -4.14 -16.28
C GLY A 210 1.94 -3.05 -15.22
N HIS A 211 3.14 -2.65 -14.82
CA HIS A 211 3.34 -1.57 -13.85
C HIS A 211 2.77 -0.23 -14.34
N PHE A 212 3.00 0.14 -15.59
CA PHE A 212 2.46 1.37 -16.15
C PHE A 212 0.92 1.32 -16.27
N ALA A 213 0.35 0.18 -16.69
CA ALA A 213 -1.08 -0.03 -16.70
C ALA A 213 -1.67 0.07 -15.29
N ALA A 214 -1.01 -0.48 -14.26
CA ALA A 214 -1.41 -0.36 -12.87
C ALA A 214 -1.47 1.11 -12.41
N VAL A 215 -0.50 1.93 -12.81
CA VAL A 215 -0.50 3.38 -12.56
C VAL A 215 -1.73 4.03 -13.19
N LEU A 216 -2.00 3.76 -14.47
CA LEU A 216 -3.16 4.32 -15.16
C LEU A 216 -4.49 3.88 -14.51
N ILE A 217 -4.60 2.62 -14.10
CA ILE A 217 -5.78 2.11 -13.38
C ILE A 217 -5.93 2.79 -12.01
N GLY A 218 -4.83 2.97 -11.27
CA GLY A 218 -4.82 3.69 -10.00
C GLY A 218 -5.27 5.14 -10.14
N LEU A 219 -4.86 5.84 -11.20
CA LEU A 219 -5.38 7.16 -11.56
C LEU A 219 -6.87 7.10 -11.94
N ALA A 220 -7.27 6.12 -12.75
CA ALA A 220 -8.67 5.93 -13.14
C ALA A 220 -9.60 5.65 -11.94
N CYS A 221 -9.06 5.19 -10.80
CA CYS A 221 -9.80 5.03 -9.54
C CYS A 221 -10.20 6.35 -8.86
N TYR A 222 -10.01 7.50 -9.51
CA TYR A 222 -10.45 8.80 -9.02
C TYR A 222 -11.89 8.86 -8.44
N PRO A 223 -12.91 8.20 -9.03
CA PRO A 223 -14.26 8.19 -8.45
C PRO A 223 -14.31 7.64 -7.01
N LEU A 224 -13.46 6.67 -6.67
CA LEU A 224 -13.37 6.09 -5.32
C LEU A 224 -12.89 7.11 -4.28
N THR A 225 -12.17 8.16 -4.72
CA THR A 225 -11.63 9.22 -3.85
C THR A 225 -12.68 10.28 -3.48
N ARG A 226 -13.76 10.40 -4.25
CA ARG A 226 -14.74 11.51 -4.16
C ARG A 226 -15.95 11.21 -3.27
N VAL A 227 -16.12 9.98 -2.79
CA VAL A 227 -17.34 9.57 -2.06
C VAL A 227 -17.29 10.02 -0.59
N ARG A 228 -17.64 11.29 -0.37
CA ARG A 228 -18.10 11.78 0.94
C ARG A 228 -19.51 11.28 1.19
N GLY A 229 -19.70 10.61 2.33
CA GLY A 229 -20.94 9.96 2.71
C GLY A 229 -22.15 10.88 2.60
N ARG A 230 -23.22 10.31 2.07
CA ARG A 230 -24.62 10.75 2.04
C ARG A 230 -25.17 10.90 3.47
N ARG A 231 -24.54 11.74 4.31
CA ARG A 231 -24.92 12.03 5.70
C ARG A 231 -25.27 13.50 5.95
N ARG A 232 -25.45 14.31 4.89
CA ARG A 232 -25.90 15.71 5.01
C ARG A 232 -27.42 15.89 4.84
N ASN A 233 -28.16 14.83 4.51
CA ASN A 233 -29.62 14.90 4.27
C ASN A 233 -30.49 14.39 5.41
N LEU A 234 -29.91 13.76 6.45
CA LEU A 234 -30.69 13.34 7.63
C LEU A 234 -30.85 14.51 8.63
N ASP A 235 -29.80 15.32 8.85
CA ASP A 235 -29.88 16.51 9.71
C ASP A 235 -30.82 17.60 9.17
N ARG A 236 -30.97 17.68 7.84
CA ARG A 236 -31.86 18.68 7.21
C ARG A 236 -33.35 18.33 7.31
N ARG A 237 -33.68 17.07 7.60
CA ARG A 237 -35.07 16.60 7.73
C ARG A 237 -35.57 16.68 9.17
N THR A 238 -34.67 16.66 10.14
CA THR A 238 -34.98 16.89 11.56
C THR A 238 -35.13 18.37 11.91
N ASP A 239 -34.42 19.26 11.21
CA ASP A 239 -34.47 20.72 11.47
C ASP A 239 -35.74 21.41 10.93
N ASN A 240 -36.41 20.80 9.94
CA ASN A 240 -37.65 21.32 9.35
C ASN A 240 -38.93 20.82 10.05
N GLY A 241 -38.79 20.02 11.12
CA GLY A 241 -39.91 19.30 11.75
C GLY A 241 -40.57 19.99 12.95
N VAL A 242 -40.06 21.12 13.44
CA VAL A 242 -40.64 21.81 14.60
C VAL A 242 -41.01 23.24 14.24
N ARG A 243 -42.15 23.40 13.56
CA ARG A 243 -42.97 24.62 13.70
C ARG A 243 -44.22 24.20 14.47
N THR A 244 -44.26 24.47 15.76
CA THR A 244 -45.50 24.44 16.53
C THR A 244 -46.38 25.60 16.04
N PRO A 245 -47.67 25.38 15.72
CA PRO A 245 -48.62 26.46 15.54
C PRO A 245 -49.01 27.06 16.89
N SER A 246 -49.14 28.40 16.87
CA SER A 246 -49.67 29.33 17.89
C SER A 246 -49.04 29.32 19.27
#